data_AF-A0A2E3C5T6-F1
#
_entry.id   AF-A0A2E3C5T6-F1
#
_cell.length_a   1.000
_cell.length_b   1.000
_cell.length_c   1.000
_cell.angle_alpha   90.00
_cell.angle_beta   90.00
_cell.angle_gamma   90.00
#
_symmetry.space_group_name_H-M   'P 1'
#
loop_
_entity.id
_entity.type
_entity.pdbx_description
1 polymer ?
#
loop_
_entity_poly.entity_id
_entity_poly.type
_entity_poly.pdbx_seq_one_letter_code
_entity_poly.pdbx_strand_id
1 'polypeptide(L)'
;MLPDAIDFLENDDREGYVRILIAMAGADGTLVREETAAIEAAMGRALIPPGKRDMLRQELKIKLDIENIIEGMSDVAIRLALRDATIVGACDGEFQEEEVQFLLNLAKYCDLEEKDLNRIFKWVDEGWTWLQESREWLNLIIEDESEKYEDEL
;
A
#
# COMPACT_ATOMS: atom_id res chain seq x y z
N MET A 1 5.70 -3.05 -15.36
CA MET A 1 6.11 -2.32 -14.14
C MET A 1 7.44 -1.65 -14.40
N LEU A 2 7.58 -0.41 -13.94
CA LEU A 2 8.87 0.27 -13.96
C LEU A 2 9.82 -0.41 -12.97
N PRO A 3 11.14 -0.41 -13.22
CA PRO A 3 12.14 -0.81 -12.23
C PRO A 3 11.99 0.01 -10.96
N ASP A 4 12.23 -0.59 -9.80
CA ASP A 4 11.94 0.05 -8.52
C ASP A 4 12.79 -0.52 -7.37
N ALA A 5 12.76 0.14 -6.21
CA ALA A 5 13.60 -0.14 -5.04
C ALA A 5 13.50 -1.59 -4.53
N ILE A 6 12.38 -2.27 -4.75
CA ILE A 6 12.19 -3.67 -4.38
C ILE A 6 13.16 -4.63 -5.07
N ASP A 7 13.73 -4.24 -6.22
CA ASP A 7 14.74 -5.03 -6.93
C ASP A 7 16.03 -5.20 -6.10
N PHE A 8 16.29 -4.28 -5.18
CA PHE A 8 17.49 -4.27 -4.35
C PHE A 8 17.30 -4.96 -2.99
N LEU A 9 16.07 -5.40 -2.66
CA LEU A 9 15.81 -6.11 -1.40
C LEU A 9 16.28 -7.56 -1.45
N GLU A 10 16.80 -8.03 -0.32
CA GLU A 10 17.08 -9.45 -0.07
C GLU A 10 15.79 -10.26 0.13
N ASN A 11 15.88 -11.59 0.12
CA ASN A 11 14.69 -12.45 0.15
C ASN A 11 13.85 -12.29 1.43
N ASP A 12 14.50 -12.14 2.59
CA ASP A 12 13.79 -12.01 3.87
C ASP A 12 13.10 -10.63 3.96
N ASP A 13 13.77 -9.57 3.49
CA ASP A 13 13.21 -8.23 3.36
C ASP A 13 11.97 -8.19 2.46
N ARG A 14 11.95 -8.97 1.37
CA ARG A 14 10.82 -9.05 0.44
C ARG A 14 9.57 -9.64 1.09
N GLU A 15 9.74 -10.66 1.94
CA GLU A 15 8.62 -11.24 2.66
C GLU A 15 8.09 -10.27 3.72
N GLY A 16 8.98 -9.66 4.52
CA GLY A 16 8.60 -8.63 5.48
C GLY A 16 7.87 -7.45 4.82
N TYR A 17 8.38 -6.98 3.68
CA TYR A 17 7.74 -5.94 2.86
C TYR A 17 6.30 -6.32 2.49
N VAL A 18 6.05 -7.52 1.97
CA VAL A 18 4.68 -7.94 1.61
C VAL A 18 3.79 -8.04 2.84
N ARG A 19 4.31 -8.54 3.97
CA ARG A 19 3.53 -8.68 5.21
C ARG A 19 3.12 -7.33 5.80
N ILE A 20 3.94 -6.29 5.65
CA ILE A 20 3.55 -4.92 6.00
C ILE A 20 2.40 -4.43 5.12
N LEU A 21 2.43 -4.70 3.81
CA LEU A 21 1.32 -4.31 2.93
C LEU A 21 0.03 -5.07 3.29
N ILE A 22 0.12 -6.36 3.63
CA ILE A 22 -1.01 -7.13 4.14
C ILE A 22 -1.56 -6.53 5.44
N ALA A 23 -0.68 -6.12 6.36
CA ALA A 23 -1.09 -5.50 7.61
C ALA A 23 -1.77 -4.13 7.39
N MET A 24 -1.30 -3.37 6.39
CA MET A 24 -1.90 -2.11 5.96
C MET A 24 -3.32 -2.32 5.42
N ALA A 25 -3.49 -3.21 4.43
CA ALA A 25 -4.80 -3.51 3.83
C ALA A 25 -5.80 -4.16 4.82
N GLY A 26 -5.31 -4.68 5.95
CA GLY A 26 -6.14 -5.23 7.01
C GLY A 26 -6.32 -4.29 8.21
N ALA A 27 -5.87 -3.03 8.13
CA ALA A 27 -5.81 -2.12 9.27
C ALA A 27 -7.21 -1.74 9.78
N ASP A 28 -8.16 -1.51 8.88
CA ASP A 28 -9.56 -1.19 9.17
C ASP A 28 -10.46 -2.44 9.31
N GLY A 29 -9.94 -3.61 8.94
CA GLY A 29 -10.64 -4.90 8.96
C GLY A 29 -11.53 -5.18 7.75
N THR A 30 -11.53 -4.33 6.72
CA THR A 30 -12.36 -4.47 5.51
C THR A 30 -11.50 -4.47 4.25
N LEU A 31 -11.17 -5.67 3.75
CA LEU A 31 -10.44 -5.78 2.49
C LEU A 31 -11.33 -5.50 1.28
N VAL A 32 -11.01 -4.45 0.53
CA VAL A 32 -11.63 -4.16 -0.77
C VAL A 32 -10.88 -4.82 -1.93
N ARG A 33 -11.51 -4.80 -3.11
CA ARG A 33 -10.98 -5.48 -4.30
C ARG A 33 -9.65 -4.87 -4.75
N GLU A 34 -9.56 -3.55 -4.69
CA GLU A 34 -8.42 -2.75 -5.10
C GLU A 34 -7.18 -3.05 -4.24
N GLU A 35 -7.36 -3.12 -2.92
CA GLU A 35 -6.30 -3.53 -1.98
C GLU A 35 -5.86 -4.97 -2.24
N THR A 36 -6.80 -5.90 -2.39
CA THR A 36 -6.47 -7.31 -2.70
C THR A 36 -5.64 -7.40 -3.99
N ALA A 37 -6.00 -6.63 -5.02
CA ALA A 37 -5.23 -6.56 -6.26
C ALA A 37 -3.83 -5.98 -6.03
N ALA A 38 -3.70 -4.95 -5.20
CA ALA A 38 -2.42 -4.36 -4.83
C ALA A 38 -1.51 -5.36 -4.09
N ILE A 39 -2.05 -6.14 -3.16
CA ILE A 39 -1.30 -7.19 -2.44
C ILE A 39 -0.84 -8.31 -3.38
N GLU A 40 -1.70 -8.77 -4.29
CA GLU A 40 -1.32 -9.78 -5.29
C GLU A 40 -0.23 -9.24 -6.24
N ALA A 41 -0.33 -7.97 -6.65
CA ALA A 41 0.69 -7.31 -7.45
C ALA A 41 2.02 -7.20 -6.69
N ALA A 42 1.99 -6.85 -5.41
CA ALA A 42 3.16 -6.77 -4.55
C ALA A 42 3.84 -8.14 -4.37
N MET A 43 3.08 -9.21 -4.12
CA MET A 43 3.61 -10.58 -4.10
C MET A 43 4.26 -10.97 -5.43
N GLY A 44 3.68 -10.53 -6.54
CA GLY A 44 4.25 -10.67 -7.88
C GLY A 44 5.59 -9.95 -8.02
N ARG A 45 5.62 -8.67 -7.62
CA ARG A 45 6.79 -7.78 -7.73
C ARG A 45 7.95 -8.18 -6.85
N ALA A 46 7.65 -8.69 -5.65
CA ALA A 46 8.58 -9.24 -4.68
C ALA A 46 9.10 -10.64 -5.07
N LEU A 47 8.60 -11.23 -6.16
CA LEU A 47 8.92 -12.59 -6.59
C LEU A 47 8.66 -13.65 -5.51
N ILE A 48 7.59 -13.46 -4.71
CA ILE A 48 7.22 -14.44 -3.69
C ILE A 48 6.90 -15.78 -4.37
N PRO A 49 7.51 -16.91 -3.94
CA PRO A 49 7.24 -18.22 -4.50
C PRO A 49 5.76 -18.60 -4.36
N PRO A 50 5.17 -19.32 -5.34
CA PRO A 50 3.75 -19.68 -5.31
C PRO A 50 3.28 -20.32 -3.99
N GLY A 51 4.05 -21.26 -3.44
CA GLY A 51 3.71 -21.92 -2.17
C GLY A 51 3.68 -20.99 -0.96
N LYS A 52 4.47 -19.91 -0.95
CA LYS A 52 4.44 -18.89 0.12
C LYS A 52 3.27 -17.93 -0.06
N ARG A 53 2.82 -17.65 -1.29
CA ARG A 53 1.67 -16.77 -1.54
C ARG A 53 0.39 -17.32 -0.90
N ASP A 54 0.20 -18.63 -0.93
CA ASP A 54 -0.97 -19.25 -0.29
C ASP A 54 -0.98 -19.05 1.22
N MET A 55 0.19 -19.03 1.86
CA MET A 55 0.33 -18.73 3.29
C MET A 55 0.04 -17.25 3.58
N LEU A 56 0.65 -16.34 2.82
CA LEU A 56 0.44 -14.89 2.96
C LEU A 56 -1.01 -14.48 2.72
N ARG A 57 -1.74 -15.14 1.81
CA ARG A 57 -3.18 -14.91 1.62
C ARG A 57 -4.02 -15.26 2.84
N GLN A 58 -3.58 -16.20 3.68
CA GLN A 58 -4.29 -16.46 4.94
C GLN A 58 -4.02 -15.36 5.97
N GLU A 59 -2.89 -14.67 5.87
CA GLU A 59 -2.56 -13.55 6.76
C GLU A 59 -3.48 -12.35 6.56
N LEU A 60 -4.05 -12.16 5.36
CA LEU A 60 -5.09 -11.14 5.08
C LEU A 60 -6.34 -11.24 5.98
N LYS A 61 -6.58 -12.39 6.61
CA LYS A 61 -7.76 -12.63 7.46
C LYS A 61 -7.51 -12.39 8.94
N ILE A 62 -6.28 -12.03 9.31
CA ILE A 62 -5.87 -11.88 10.70
C ILE A 62 -5.18 -10.54 10.89
N LYS A 63 -5.26 -10.01 12.12
CA LYS A 63 -4.47 -8.85 12.48
C LYS A 63 -3.02 -9.28 12.68
N LEU A 64 -2.12 -8.68 11.89
CA LEU A 64 -0.68 -8.90 12.01
C LEU A 64 -0.06 -7.99 13.06
N ASP A 65 0.97 -8.49 13.72
CA ASP A 65 1.79 -7.71 14.65
C ASP A 65 3.00 -7.15 13.91
N ILE A 66 3.02 -5.82 13.74
CA ILE A 66 4.04 -5.09 12.98
C ILE A 66 5.42 -5.28 13.63
N GLU A 67 5.50 -5.31 14.96
CA GLU A 67 6.78 -5.44 15.69
C GLU A 67 7.50 -6.75 15.33
N ASN A 68 6.74 -7.83 15.20
CA ASN A 68 7.30 -9.13 14.80
C ASN A 68 7.71 -9.17 13.32
N ILE A 69 7.08 -8.36 12.46
CA ILE A 69 7.44 -8.29 11.04
C ILE A 69 8.75 -7.54 10.86
N ILE A 70 8.91 -6.41 11.56
CA ILE A 70 10.07 -5.52 11.41
C ILE A 70 11.36 -6.06 12.06
N GLU A 71 11.29 -6.97 13.04
CA GLU A 71 12.45 -7.47 13.81
C GLU A 71 13.57 -8.05 12.93
N GLY A 72 13.25 -8.47 11.70
CA GLY A 72 14.21 -8.98 10.71
C GLY A 72 14.39 -8.13 9.45
N MET A 73 13.79 -6.94 9.38
CA MET A 73 13.82 -6.10 8.18
C MET A 73 14.94 -5.06 8.22
N SER A 74 15.54 -4.79 7.07
CA SER A 74 16.42 -3.62 6.90
C SER A 74 15.63 -2.31 6.91
N ASP A 75 16.24 -1.21 7.37
CA ASP A 75 15.63 0.13 7.34
C ASP A 75 15.14 0.51 5.93
N VAL A 76 15.87 0.07 4.89
CA VAL A 76 15.49 0.30 3.50
C VAL A 76 14.21 -0.45 3.14
N ALA A 77 14.07 -1.70 3.59
CA ALA A 77 12.85 -2.47 3.38
C ALA A 77 11.66 -1.87 4.13
N ILE A 78 11.84 -1.41 5.37
CA ILE A 78 10.76 -0.78 6.14
C ILE A 78 10.33 0.55 5.50
N ARG A 79 11.28 1.37 5.04
CA ARG A 79 10.99 2.63 4.32
C ARG A 79 10.29 2.38 2.99
N LEU A 80 10.68 1.32 2.27
CA LEU A 80 10.00 0.89 1.05
C LEU A 80 8.57 0.43 1.34
N ALA A 81 8.40 -0.37 2.38
CA ALA A 81 7.10 -0.87 2.81
C ALA A 81 6.18 0.28 3.26
N LEU A 82 6.72 1.30 3.95
CA LEU A 82 5.97 2.51 4.31
C LEU A 82 5.45 3.24 3.07
N ARG A 83 6.34 3.50 2.10
CA ARG A 83 5.97 4.15 0.83
C ARG A 83 4.85 3.41 0.13
N ASP A 84 4.98 2.09 0.00
CA ASP A 84 4.02 1.28 -0.75
C ASP A 84 2.74 1.00 0.04
N ALA A 85 2.80 0.94 1.38
CA ALA A 85 1.63 0.90 2.23
C ALA A 85 0.79 2.18 2.07
N THR A 86 1.44 3.34 1.91
CA THR A 86 0.74 4.59 1.59
C THR A 86 0.04 4.52 0.22
N ILE A 87 0.63 3.85 -0.78
CA ILE A 87 -0.05 3.64 -2.07
C ILE A 87 -1.25 2.69 -1.89
N VAL A 88 -1.09 1.61 -1.12
CA VAL A 88 -2.16 0.63 -0.85
C VAL A 88 -3.35 1.31 -0.16
N GLY A 89 -3.13 2.05 0.92
CA GLY A 89 -4.20 2.78 1.62
C GLY A 89 -4.79 3.94 0.83
N ALA A 90 -4.17 4.38 -0.26
CA ALA A 90 -4.74 5.39 -1.15
C ALA A 90 -5.53 4.77 -2.31
N CYS A 91 -5.62 3.44 -2.42
CA CYS A 91 -6.14 2.76 -3.62
C CYS A 91 -7.62 3.04 -3.90
N ASP A 92 -8.42 3.31 -2.88
CA ASP A 92 -9.84 3.69 -2.97
C ASP A 92 -10.07 5.22 -2.86
N GLY A 93 -9.01 5.99 -2.62
CA GLY A 93 -9.01 7.46 -2.63
C GLY A 93 -9.23 8.12 -1.28
N GLU A 94 -9.49 7.36 -0.20
CA GLU A 94 -9.71 7.91 1.14
C GLU A 94 -8.90 7.15 2.19
N PHE A 95 -8.19 7.88 3.05
CA PHE A 95 -7.53 7.26 4.20
C PHE A 95 -8.44 7.28 5.42
N GLN A 96 -8.60 6.12 6.06
CA GLN A 96 -9.25 5.98 7.36
C GLN A 96 -8.28 6.31 8.51
N GLU A 97 -8.80 6.63 9.70
CA GLU A 97 -7.97 7.02 10.86
C GLU A 97 -7.02 5.88 11.27
N GLU A 98 -7.48 4.63 11.21
CA GLU A 98 -6.73 3.42 11.51
C GLU A 98 -5.53 3.24 10.57
N GLU A 99 -5.69 3.56 9.29
CA GLU A 99 -4.68 3.47 8.25
C GLU A 99 -3.59 4.54 8.42
N VAL A 100 -4.00 5.79 8.68
CA VAL A 100 -3.07 6.86 9.00
C VAL A 100 -2.29 6.52 10.26
N GLN A 101 -2.96 5.97 11.28
CA GLN A 101 -2.31 5.57 12.52
C GLN A 101 -1.34 4.40 12.32
N PHE A 102 -1.65 3.46 11.43
CA PHE A 102 -0.75 2.40 10.99
C PHE A 102 0.52 2.98 10.37
N LEU A 103 0.38 3.89 9.39
CA LEU A 103 1.52 4.51 8.71
C LEU A 103 2.40 5.34 9.67
N LEU A 104 1.79 6.08 10.60
CA LEU A 104 2.50 6.82 11.64
C LEU A 104 3.29 5.90 12.58
N ASN A 105 2.73 4.72 12.92
CA ASN A 105 3.44 3.75 13.75
C ASN A 105 4.61 3.11 12.99
N LEU A 106 4.40 2.77 11.72
CA LEU A 106 5.45 2.22 10.87
C LEU A 106 6.60 3.23 10.67
N ALA A 107 6.29 4.51 10.48
CA ALA A 107 7.27 5.59 10.32
C ALA A 107 8.24 5.72 11.52
N LYS A 108 7.77 5.45 12.75
CA LYS A 108 8.59 5.50 13.97
C LYS A 108 9.76 4.50 13.93
N TYR A 109 9.59 3.35 13.29
CA TYR A 109 10.64 2.34 13.17
C TYR A 109 11.71 2.70 12.13
N CYS A 110 11.55 3.82 11.42
CA CYS A 110 12.52 4.32 10.44
C CYS A 110 13.07 5.70 10.80
N ASP A 111 12.85 6.18 12.03
CA ASP A 111 13.19 7.54 12.47
C ASP A 111 12.58 8.62 11.55
N LEU A 112 11.37 8.39 11.06
CA LEU A 112 10.62 9.35 10.23
C LEU A 112 9.58 10.09 11.08
N GLU A 113 9.46 11.39 10.82
CA GLU A 113 8.49 12.26 11.50
C GLU A 113 7.26 12.50 10.61
N GLU A 114 6.22 13.10 11.17
CA GLU A 114 4.98 13.44 10.45
C GLU A 114 5.23 14.26 9.17
N LYS A 115 6.23 15.16 9.19
CA LYS A 115 6.63 15.94 8.00
C LYS A 115 7.11 15.06 6.84
N ASP A 116 7.76 13.93 7.15
CA ASP A 116 8.26 12.99 6.15
C ASP A 116 7.10 12.16 5.60
N LEU A 117 6.15 11.77 6.46
CA LEU A 117 4.94 11.09 6.03
C LEU A 117 4.05 11.98 5.13
N ASN A 118 3.88 13.26 5.49
CA ASN A 118 3.20 14.25 4.65
C ASN A 118 3.84 14.41 3.27
N ARG A 119 5.17 14.26 3.19
CA ARG A 119 5.87 14.24 1.90
C ARG A 119 5.55 12.99 1.09
N ILE A 120 5.38 11.83 1.72
CA ILE A 120 4.97 10.58 1.06
C ILE A 120 3.52 10.71 0.56
N PHE A 121 2.60 11.22 1.39
CA PHE A 121 1.21 11.44 0.97
C PHE A 121 1.13 12.35 -0.27
N LYS A 122 1.85 13.47 -0.24
CA LYS A 122 1.93 14.35 -1.40
C LYS A 122 2.51 13.65 -2.64
N TRP A 123 3.54 12.83 -2.47
CA TRP A 123 4.11 12.07 -3.57
C TRP A 123 3.13 11.03 -4.16
N VAL A 124 2.30 10.41 -3.32
CA VAL A 124 1.23 9.49 -3.77
C VAL A 124 0.15 10.25 -4.55
N ASP A 125 -0.25 11.44 -4.10
CA ASP A 125 -1.20 12.33 -4.79
C ASP A 125 -0.68 12.77 -6.18
N GLU A 126 0.60 13.13 -6.27
CA GLU A 126 1.27 13.39 -7.56
C GLU A 126 1.25 12.15 -8.48
N GLY A 127 1.41 10.95 -7.91
CA GLY A 127 1.30 9.69 -8.65
C GLY A 127 -0.11 9.42 -9.20
N TRP A 128 -1.14 9.75 -8.43
CA TRP A 128 -2.54 9.69 -8.87
C TRP A 128 -2.82 10.63 -10.04
N THR A 129 -2.30 11.86 -9.97
CA THR A 129 -2.40 12.84 -11.06
C THR A 129 -1.76 12.29 -12.34
N TRP A 130 -0.56 11.72 -12.24
CA TRP A 130 0.12 11.11 -13.39
C TRP A 130 -0.67 9.93 -13.99
N LEU A 131 -1.30 9.10 -13.17
CA LEU A 131 -2.14 8.00 -13.64
C LEU A 131 -3.45 8.51 -14.26
N GLN A 132 -4.01 9.60 -13.74
CA GLN A 132 -5.19 10.24 -14.31
C GLN A 132 -4.93 10.75 -15.72
N GLU A 133 -3.80 11.43 -15.97
CA GLU A 133 -3.40 11.85 -17.31
C GLU A 133 -3.36 10.68 -18.31
N SER A 134 -2.92 9.50 -17.85
CA SER A 134 -2.96 8.28 -18.67
C SER A 134 -4.39 7.81 -18.98
N ARG A 135 -5.35 7.96 -18.06
CA ARG A 135 -6.76 7.60 -18.30
C ARG A 135 -7.41 8.56 -19.28
N GLU A 136 -7.12 9.85 -19.15
CA GLU A 136 -7.55 10.88 -20.09
C GLU A 136 -7.01 10.60 -21.52
N TRP A 137 -5.74 10.21 -21.65
CA TRP A 137 -5.16 9.79 -22.93
C TRP A 137 -5.88 8.58 -23.54
N LEU A 138 -6.36 7.65 -22.72
CA LEU A 138 -7.17 6.50 -23.15
C LEU A 138 -8.63 6.88 -23.49
N ASN A 139 -9.01 8.16 -23.34
CA ASN A 139 -10.39 8.65 -23.42
C ASN A 139 -11.33 7.98 -22.40
N LEU A 140 -10.80 7.62 -21.23
CA LEU A 140 -11.58 7.17 -20.09
C LEU A 140 -11.89 8.40 -19.23
N ILE A 141 -13.04 9.02 -19.46
CA ILE A 141 -13.60 10.00 -18.55
C ILE A 141 -14.24 9.20 -17.40
N ILE A 142 -13.68 9.34 -16.20
CA ILE A 142 -14.37 8.86 -15.00
C ILE A 142 -15.47 9.89 -14.75
N GLU A 143 -16.73 9.51 -14.97
CA GLU A 143 -17.86 10.27 -14.43
C GLU A 143 -17.68 10.31 -12.92
N ASP A 144 -17.55 11.52 -12.38
CA ASP A 144 -17.51 11.74 -10.94
C ASP A 144 -18.84 11.19 -10.37
N GLU A 145 -18.81 10.06 -9.67
CA GLU A 145 -20.04 9.45 -9.13
C GLU A 145 -20.74 10.34 -8.09
N SER A 146 -20.11 11.45 -7.70
CA SER A 146 -20.72 12.52 -6.93
C SER A 146 -21.84 13.27 -7.67
N GLU A 147 -21.88 13.27 -9.00
CA GLU A 147 -22.96 13.92 -9.79
C GLU A 147 -24.21 13.04 -9.98
N LYS A 148 -24.16 11.73 -9.67
CA LYS A 148 -25.31 10.82 -9.86
C LYS A 148 -26.47 11.03 -8.89
N TYR A 149 -26.31 11.87 -7.87
CA TYR A 149 -27.32 12.12 -6.84
C TYR A 149 -27.88 13.55 -6.85
N GLU A 150 -27.44 14.44 -7.76
CA GLU A 150 -28.02 15.79 -7.88
C GLU A 150 -29.30 15.84 -8.73
N ASP A 151 -29.59 14.80 -9.53
CA ASP A 151 -30.77 14.75 -10.42
C ASP A 151 -32.03 14.10 -9.78
N GLU A 152 -32.01 13.75 -8.47
CA GLU A 152 -33.16 13.18 -7.75
C GLU A 152 -33.73 14.07 -6.60
N LEU A 153 -33.50 15.39 -6.61
CA LEU A 153 -34.12 16.34 -5.68
C LEU A 153 -35.00 17.41 -6.34
#